data_AF-A0A803LVE8-F1
#
_entry.id   AF-A0A803LVE8-F1
#
_cell.length_a   1.000
_cell.length_b   1.000
_cell.length_c   1.000
_cell.angle_alpha   90.00
_cell.angle_beta   90.00
_cell.angle_gamma   90.00
#
_symmetry.space_group_name_H-M   'P 1'
#
loop_
_entity.id
_entity.type
_entity.pdbx_description
1 polymer ?
#
loop_
_entity_poly.entity_id
_entity_poly.type
_entity_poly.pdbx_seq_one_letter_code
_entity_poly.pdbx_strand_id
1 'polypeptide(L)'
;MIRMVDAFSDHIESAVENAIVRKLNEGISKIGSLLQSLPTEIKVDESSALNVTFVGDPTLSDSSIGFVINGLFIPRNGALATPHQHRILQTSVPCYTPAKMIAMSLHEDVFNSAALVYFNVSLFGLIVLSLVPLGPIMS
;
A
#
# COMPACT_ATOMS: atom_id res chain seq x y z
N MET A 1 -35.36 -46.96 -25.03
CA MET A 1 -34.63 -47.02 -23.74
C MET A 1 -33.95 -45.68 -23.57
N ILE A 2 -34.56 -44.75 -22.81
CA ILE A 2 -33.92 -43.48 -22.46
C ILE A 2 -32.77 -43.85 -21.52
N ARG A 3 -31.54 -43.46 -21.86
CA ARG A 3 -30.38 -43.79 -21.03
C ARG A 3 -30.51 -42.96 -19.76
N MET A 4 -30.32 -43.60 -18.62
CA MET A 4 -30.40 -42.97 -17.29
C MET A 4 -29.57 -41.68 -17.21
N VAL A 5 -28.48 -41.59 -17.99
CA VAL A 5 -27.63 -40.41 -18.14
C VAL A 5 -28.40 -39.20 -18.69
N ASP A 6 -29.24 -39.37 -19.71
CA ASP A 6 -30.01 -38.28 -20.33
C ASP A 6 -31.05 -37.72 -19.35
N ALA A 7 -31.60 -38.57 -18.47
CA ALA A 7 -32.61 -38.17 -17.48
C ALA A 7 -32.04 -37.33 -16.32
N PHE A 8 -30.72 -37.40 -16.08
CA PHE A 8 -30.06 -36.67 -14.99
C PHE A 8 -29.03 -35.63 -15.47
N SER A 9 -28.78 -35.52 -16.77
CA SER A 9 -27.77 -34.64 -17.35
C SER A 9 -27.92 -33.20 -16.85
N ASP A 10 -29.13 -32.62 -16.99
CA ASP A 10 -29.40 -31.24 -16.59
C ASP A 10 -29.22 -31.02 -15.08
N HIS A 11 -29.58 -32.03 -14.27
CA HIS A 11 -29.43 -31.96 -12.83
C HIS A 11 -27.96 -32.02 -12.40
N ILE A 12 -27.17 -32.87 -13.07
CA ILE A 12 -25.73 -32.98 -12.83
C ILE A 12 -25.03 -31.69 -13.27
N GLU A 13 -25.36 -31.16 -14.45
CA GLU A 13 -24.81 -29.91 -14.98
C GLU A 13 -25.06 -28.74 -14.02
N SER A 14 -26.32 -28.55 -13.60
CA SER A 14 -26.69 -27.50 -12.66
C SER A 14 -26.02 -27.68 -11.29
N ALA A 15 -25.94 -28.92 -10.79
CA ALA A 15 -25.27 -29.18 -9.51
C ALA A 15 -23.77 -28.85 -9.57
N VAL A 16 -23.10 -29.17 -10.68
CA VAL A 16 -21.67 -28.87 -10.90
C VAL A 16 -21.47 -27.37 -11.05
N GLU A 17 -22.25 -26.69 -11.88
CA GLU A 17 -22.16 -25.24 -12.08
C GLU A 17 -22.33 -24.48 -10.75
N ASN A 18 -23.38 -24.82 -9.99
CA ASN A 18 -23.63 -24.21 -8.69
C ASN A 18 -22.49 -24.47 -7.69
N ALA A 19 -21.92 -25.69 -7.70
CA ALA A 19 -20.78 -26.01 -6.85
C ALA A 19 -19.54 -25.17 -7.22
N ILE A 20 -19.28 -24.95 -8.51
CA ILE A 20 -18.17 -24.14 -9.01
C ILE A 20 -18.37 -22.67 -8.61
N VAL A 21 -19.54 -22.08 -8.89
CA VAL A 21 -19.87 -20.68 -8.56
C VAL A 21 -19.72 -20.44 -7.06
N ARG A 22 -20.22 -21.36 -6.22
CA ARG A 22 -20.04 -21.28 -4.77
C ARG A 22 -18.56 -21.25 -4.37
N LYS A 23 -17.73 -22.12 -4.94
CA LYS A 23 -16.31 -22.18 -4.62
C LYS A 23 -15.54 -20.94 -5.10
N LEU A 24 -15.91 -20.37 -6.24
CA LEU A 24 -15.37 -19.10 -6.71
C LEU A 24 -15.70 -17.96 -5.74
N ASN A 25 -16.96 -17.87 -5.31
CA ASN A 25 -17.38 -16.84 -4.34
C ASN A 25 -16.69 -16.99 -2.98
N GLU A 26 -16.52 -18.23 -2.49
CA GLU A 26 -15.73 -18.51 -1.29
C GLU A 26 -14.26 -18.05 -1.46
N GLY A 27 -13.66 -18.30 -2.63
CA GLY A 27 -12.30 -17.88 -2.95
C GLY A 27 -12.14 -16.36 -3.02
N ILE A 28 -13.03 -15.67 -3.74
CA ILE A 28 -13.04 -14.21 -3.87
C ILE A 28 -13.21 -13.55 -2.51
N SER A 29 -14.11 -14.10 -1.67
CA SER A 29 -14.33 -13.59 -0.32
C SER A 29 -13.07 -13.70 0.54
N LYS A 30 -12.35 -14.83 0.46
CA LYS A 30 -11.06 -15.01 1.17
C LYS A 30 -10.00 -14.02 0.72
N ILE A 31 -9.89 -13.77 -0.59
CA ILE A 31 -8.96 -12.77 -1.14
C ILE A 31 -9.33 -11.38 -0.61
N GLY A 32 -10.62 -11.02 -0.64
CA GLY A 32 -11.12 -9.77 -0.09
C GLY A 32 -10.77 -9.58 1.39
N SER A 33 -10.98 -10.61 2.22
CA SER A 33 -10.60 -10.58 3.63
C SER A 33 -9.09 -10.42 3.85
N LEU A 34 -8.26 -11.08 3.03
CA LEU A 34 -6.81 -10.92 3.10
C LEU A 34 -6.38 -9.49 2.78
N LEU A 35 -6.92 -8.89 1.72
CA LEU A 35 -6.63 -7.50 1.36
C LEU A 35 -7.09 -6.51 2.45
N GLN A 36 -8.25 -6.76 3.06
CA GLN A 36 -8.75 -5.95 4.18
C GLN A 36 -7.96 -6.12 5.48
N SER A 37 -7.24 -7.24 5.63
CA SER A 37 -6.38 -7.49 6.80
C SER A 37 -5.02 -6.79 6.74
N LEU A 38 -4.67 -6.22 5.57
CA LEU A 38 -3.43 -5.45 5.43
C LEU A 38 -3.48 -4.21 6.34
N PRO A 39 -2.33 -3.80 6.90
CA PRO A 39 -2.27 -2.63 7.75
C PRO A 39 -2.68 -1.39 6.94
N THR A 40 -3.36 -0.45 7.59
CA THR A 40 -3.69 0.88 7.04
C THR A 40 -2.65 1.93 7.40
N GLU A 41 -1.80 1.63 8.39
CA GLU A 41 -0.72 2.48 8.85
C GLU A 41 0.50 1.61 9.22
N ILE A 42 1.69 2.05 8.83
CA ILE A 42 2.96 1.41 9.21
C ILE A 42 3.75 2.37 10.10
N LYS A 43 4.02 1.98 11.35
CA LYS A 43 4.92 2.74 12.23
C LYS A 43 6.30 2.80 11.60
N VAL A 44 6.85 4.00 11.44
CA VAL A 44 8.25 4.18 11.06
C VAL A 44 9.09 4.36 12.32
N ASP A 45 8.68 5.29 13.19
CA ASP A 45 9.28 5.51 14.51
C ASP A 45 8.26 6.07 15.51
N GLU A 46 8.73 6.62 16.64
CA GLU A 46 7.84 7.20 17.66
C GLU A 46 7.14 8.48 17.20
N SER A 47 7.68 9.16 16.19
CA SER A 47 7.20 10.47 15.74
C SER A 47 6.38 10.40 14.45
N SER A 48 6.51 9.32 13.68
CA SER A 48 5.96 9.22 12.34
C SER A 48 5.44 7.83 11.97
N ALA A 49 4.48 7.82 11.04
CA ALA A 49 3.96 6.61 10.42
C ALA A 49 3.65 6.84 8.93
N LEU A 50 3.62 5.78 8.15
CA LEU A 50 3.23 5.80 6.74
C LEU A 50 1.75 5.41 6.62
N ASN A 51 0.93 6.28 6.02
CA ASN A 51 -0.44 5.95 5.67
C ASN A 51 -0.45 5.05 4.42
N VAL A 52 -0.88 3.80 4.58
CA VAL A 52 -0.91 2.80 3.49
C VAL A 52 -2.33 2.38 3.12
N THR A 53 -3.32 3.23 3.43
CA THR A 53 -4.72 3.00 3.01
C THR A 53 -4.85 2.95 1.50
N PHE A 54 -5.63 2.00 0.97
CA PHE A 54 -5.97 1.94 -0.45
C PHE A 54 -6.80 3.16 -0.87
N VAL A 55 -6.49 3.71 -2.04
CA VAL A 55 -7.16 4.88 -2.61
C VAL A 55 -7.87 4.45 -3.88
N GLY A 56 -9.19 4.34 -3.80
CA GLY A 56 -10.04 3.94 -4.92
C GLY A 56 -9.94 2.45 -5.26
N ASP A 57 -10.43 2.11 -6.44
CA ASP A 57 -10.48 0.74 -6.94
C ASP A 57 -9.14 0.30 -7.54
N PRO A 58 -8.82 -1.01 -7.51
CA PRO A 58 -7.65 -1.53 -8.21
C PRO A 58 -7.76 -1.30 -9.71
N THR A 59 -6.63 -1.00 -10.33
CA THR A 59 -6.49 -0.85 -11.78
C THR A 59 -6.11 -2.18 -12.42
N LEU A 60 -6.81 -2.57 -13.48
CA LEU A 60 -6.54 -3.80 -14.22
C LEU A 60 -5.86 -3.45 -15.54
N SER A 61 -4.86 -4.24 -15.90
CA SER A 61 -4.21 -4.20 -17.21
C SER A 61 -4.05 -5.61 -17.76
N ASP A 62 -3.57 -5.73 -19.00
CA ASP A 62 -3.41 -7.01 -19.69
C ASP A 62 -2.48 -8.00 -18.94
N SER A 63 -1.62 -7.52 -18.05
CA SER A 63 -0.61 -8.34 -17.36
C SER A 63 -0.41 -8.02 -15.87
N SER A 64 -1.17 -7.09 -15.31
CA SER A 64 -1.00 -6.69 -13.90
C SER A 64 -2.28 -6.13 -13.26
N ILE A 65 -2.31 -6.22 -11.93
CA ILE A 65 -3.30 -5.58 -11.07
C ILE A 65 -2.55 -4.54 -10.22
N GLY A 66 -2.94 -3.28 -10.33
CA GLY A 66 -2.33 -2.16 -9.64
C GLY A 66 -3.20 -1.64 -8.51
N PHE A 67 -2.60 -1.43 -7.33
CA PHE A 67 -3.23 -0.79 -6.18
C PHE A 67 -2.58 0.57 -5.96
N VAL A 68 -3.40 1.60 -5.73
CA VAL A 68 -2.92 2.91 -5.27
C VAL A 68 -3.12 2.96 -3.76
N ILE A 69 -2.08 3.39 -3.05
CA ILE A 69 -2.15 3.68 -1.62
C ILE A 69 -1.90 5.17 -1.38
N ASN A 70 -2.33 5.69 -0.22
CA ASN A 70 -2.11 7.08 0.15
C ASN A 70 -0.61 7.43 0.14
N GLY A 71 0.21 6.61 0.81
CA GLY A 71 1.66 6.68 0.78
C GLY A 71 2.29 7.87 1.49
N LEU A 72 1.52 8.74 2.15
CA LEU A 72 2.07 9.93 2.83
C LEU A 72 2.46 9.62 4.28
N PHE A 73 3.51 10.28 4.75
CA PHE A 73 3.91 10.23 6.16
C PHE A 73 2.98 11.11 7.01
N ILE A 74 2.58 10.60 8.17
CA ILE A 74 1.74 11.26 9.16
C ILE A 74 2.46 11.35 10.51
N PRO A 75 2.29 12.45 11.26
CA PRO A 75 2.86 12.58 12.60
C PRO A 75 2.07 11.71 13.61
N ARG A 76 2.76 11.08 14.57
CA ARG A 76 2.15 10.18 15.56
C ARG A 76 1.86 10.86 16.92
N ASN A 77 2.59 11.91 17.28
CA ASN A 77 2.56 12.49 18.64
C ASN A 77 2.40 14.02 18.67
N GLY A 78 1.22 14.54 18.32
CA GLY A 78 0.82 15.93 18.61
C GLY A 78 1.58 17.06 17.89
N ALA A 79 2.53 16.73 17.01
CA ALA A 79 3.12 17.69 16.09
C ALA A 79 2.02 18.18 15.14
N LEU A 80 1.75 19.50 15.16
CA LEU A 80 0.69 20.16 14.41
C LEU A 80 0.64 19.66 12.98
N ALA A 81 -0.47 18.99 12.63
CA ALA A 81 -0.79 18.67 11.25
C ALA A 81 -1.06 20.00 10.54
N THR A 82 -0.08 20.53 9.81
CA THR A 82 -0.36 21.54 8.81
C THR A 82 -1.16 20.84 7.71
N PRO A 83 -2.38 21.31 7.37
CA PRO A 83 -3.18 20.70 6.32
C PRO A 83 -2.57 21.11 4.97
N HIS A 84 -1.47 20.46 4.58
CA HIS A 84 -1.08 20.47 3.19
C HIS A 84 -2.01 19.51 2.47
N GLN A 85 -3.03 20.08 1.83
CA GLN A 85 -3.85 19.38 0.85
C GLN A 85 -2.95 19.05 -0.35
N HIS A 86 -2.19 17.96 -0.25
CA HIS A 86 -1.58 17.36 -1.41
C HIS A 86 -2.69 16.72 -2.22
N ARG A 87 -2.90 17.27 -3.42
CA ARG A 87 -3.68 16.62 -4.46
C ARG A 87 -2.93 15.34 -4.78
N ILE A 88 -3.45 14.18 -4.38
CA ILE A 88 -2.90 12.88 -4.78
C ILE A 88 -3.03 12.83 -6.31
N LEU A 89 -1.94 13.18 -6.99
CA LEU A 89 -1.82 13.05 -8.42
C LEU A 89 -1.62 11.57 -8.70
N GLN A 90 -2.61 10.95 -9.34
CA GLN A 90 -2.53 9.59 -9.84
C GLN A 90 -1.61 9.55 -11.07
N THR A 91 -0.34 9.91 -10.90
CA THR A 91 0.67 9.67 -11.93
C THR A 91 1.16 8.24 -11.77
N SER A 92 0.56 7.30 -12.50
CA SER A 92 1.16 5.97 -12.64
C SER A 92 2.34 6.11 -13.60
N VAL A 93 3.54 5.85 -13.08
CA VAL A 93 4.73 5.72 -13.94
C VAL A 93 4.79 4.26 -14.37
N PRO A 94 4.75 3.95 -15.68
CA PRO A 94 4.85 2.57 -16.14
C PRO A 94 6.20 1.98 -15.74
N CYS A 95 6.16 0.94 -14.91
CA CYS A 95 7.34 0.24 -14.45
C CYS A 95 7.78 -0.78 -15.52
N TYR A 96 8.60 -0.35 -16.47
CA TYR A 96 9.24 -1.27 -17.43
C TYR A 96 10.37 -2.04 -16.74
N THR A 97 10.01 -3.10 -16.01
CA THR A 97 10.98 -4.02 -15.41
C THR A 97 10.76 -5.44 -15.93
N PRO A 98 11.83 -6.24 -16.14
CA PRO A 98 11.69 -7.65 -16.48
C PRO A 98 10.92 -8.39 -15.37
N ALA A 99 10.25 -9.49 -15.73
CA ALA A 99 9.23 -10.21 -14.94
C ALA A 99 9.48 -10.24 -13.42
N LYS A 100 8.95 -9.24 -12.70
CA LYS A 100 8.89 -9.18 -11.23
C LYS A 100 7.46 -9.43 -10.79
N MET A 101 7.29 -10.14 -9.67
CA MET A 101 5.97 -10.38 -9.08
C MET A 101 5.32 -9.10 -8.53
N ILE A 102 6.13 -8.13 -8.08
CA ILE A 102 5.66 -6.88 -7.50
C ILE A 102 6.50 -5.72 -8.06
N ALA A 103 5.82 -4.66 -8.46
CA ALA A 103 6.40 -3.37 -8.83
C ALA A 103 5.81 -2.27 -7.93
N MET A 104 6.62 -1.29 -7.57
CA MET A 104 6.21 -0.14 -6.77
C MET A 104 6.74 1.13 -7.42
N SER A 105 5.94 2.19 -7.39
CA SER A 105 6.31 3.54 -7.80
C SER A 105 6.00 4.51 -6.67
N LEU A 106 6.90 5.45 -6.40
CA LEU A 106 6.72 6.43 -5.34
C LEU A 106 6.58 7.82 -5.98
N HIS A 107 5.57 8.58 -5.54
CA HIS A 107 5.42 9.98 -5.91
C HIS A 107 6.37 10.85 -5.07
N GLU A 108 6.76 12.02 -5.58
CA GLU A 108 7.61 12.97 -4.86
C GLU A 108 6.98 13.42 -3.53
N ASP A 109 5.65 13.44 -3.45
CA ASP A 109 4.90 13.78 -2.24
C ASP A 109 5.17 12.83 -1.07
N VAL A 110 5.57 11.58 -1.35
CA VAL A 110 5.98 10.63 -0.30
C VAL A 110 7.21 11.18 0.42
N PHE A 111 8.20 11.68 -0.33
CA PHE A 111 9.41 12.27 0.25
C PHE A 111 9.15 13.64 0.88
N ASN A 112 8.31 14.46 0.25
CA ASN A 112 7.95 15.78 0.78
C ASN A 112 7.20 15.66 2.13
N SER A 113 6.25 14.73 2.23
CA SER A 113 5.54 14.48 3.49
C SER A 113 6.45 13.94 4.58
N ALA A 114 7.38 13.04 4.26
CA ALA A 114 8.39 12.56 5.21
C ALA A 114 9.26 13.72 5.71
N ALA A 115 9.82 14.52 4.80
CA ALA A 115 10.66 15.66 5.14
C ALA A 115 9.92 16.66 6.02
N LEU A 116 8.65 16.94 5.73
CA LEU A 116 7.82 17.83 6.54
C LEU A 116 7.62 17.30 7.98
N VAL A 117 7.26 16.01 8.12
CA VAL A 117 7.05 15.41 9.44
C VAL A 117 8.34 15.49 10.27
N TYR A 118 9.48 15.14 9.69
CA TYR A 118 10.76 15.17 10.41
C TYR A 118 11.31 16.58 10.64
N PHE A 119 11.08 17.52 9.72
CA PHE A 119 11.46 18.93 9.91
C PHE A 119 10.70 19.53 11.10
N ASN A 120 9.39 19.27 11.19
CA ASN A 120 8.56 19.76 12.29
C ASN A 120 8.95 19.16 13.65
N VAL A 121 9.47 17.93 13.68
CA VAL A 121 9.99 17.28 14.89
C VAL A 121 11.40 17.80 15.23
N SER A 122 12.25 18.01 14.23
CA SER A 122 13.67 18.40 14.39
C SER A 122 13.87 19.88 14.68
N LEU A 123 12.84 20.72 14.54
CA LEU A 123 12.84 22.11 15.01
C LEU A 123 13.19 22.22 16.51
N PHE A 124 13.11 21.12 17.26
CA PHE A 124 13.50 21.04 18.67
C PHE A 124 14.92 20.46 18.93
N GLY A 125 15.68 20.03 17.92
CA GLY A 125 16.80 19.09 18.13
C GLY A 125 18.22 19.55 17.77
N LEU A 126 18.43 20.56 16.91
CA LEU A 126 19.79 20.94 16.52
C LEU A 126 20.32 22.12 17.34
N ILE A 127 20.76 21.86 18.58
CA ILE A 127 21.73 22.74 19.23
C ILE A 127 23.10 22.35 18.71
N VAL A 128 23.66 23.15 17.81
CA VAL A 128 25.07 23.04 17.42
C VAL A 128 25.92 23.57 18.59
N LEU A 129 26.17 22.72 19.59
CA LEU A 129 27.35 22.91 20.44
C LEU A 129 28.53 22.54 19.55
N SER A 130 29.21 23.56 19.05
CA SER A 130 30.41 23.50 18.23
C SER A 130 31.32 22.34 18.66
N LEU A 131 31.33 21.24 17.89
CA LEU A 131 32.42 20.28 17.87
C LEU A 131 33.59 21.01 17.19
N VAL A 132 34.25 21.90 17.93
CA VAL A 132 35.57 22.41 17.55
C VAL A 132 36.50 21.21 17.69
N PRO A 133 37.07 20.67 16.61
CA PRO A 133 38.11 19.68 16.75
C PRO A 133 39.26 20.35 17.50
N LEU A 134 39.59 19.86 18.69
CA LEU A 134 40.82 20.24 19.38
C LEU A 134 41.97 19.88 18.42
N GLY A 135 42.58 20.91 17.83
CA GLY A 135 43.77 20.75 17.00
C GLY A 135 44.89 20.08 17.78
N PRO A 136 45.86 19.45 17.09
CA PRO A 136 46.91 18.71 17.77
C PRO A 136 47.72 19.65 18.65
N ILE A 137 47.90 19.27 19.90
CA ILE A 137 48.82 19.92 20.83
C ILE A 137 50.22 19.61 20.30
N MET A 138 50.86 20.59 19.64
CA MET A 138 52.28 20.51 19.30
C MET A 138 53.08 20.54 20.62
N SER A 139 53.84 19.47 20.84
CA SER A 139 54.82 19.34 21.92
C SER A 139 56.00 20.29 21.77
#